data_AF-A0A0A1D5F7-F1
#
_entry.id   AF-A0A0A1D5F7-F1
#
_cell.length_a   1.000
_cell.length_b   1.000
_cell.length_c   1.000
_cell.angle_alpha   90.00
_cell.angle_beta   90.00
_cell.angle_gamma   90.00
#
_symmetry.space_group_name_H-M   'P 1'
#
loop_
_entity.id
_entity.type
_entity.pdbx_description
1 polymer ?
#
loop_
_entity_poly.entity_id
_entity_poly.type
_entity_poly.pdbx_seq_one_letter_code
_entity_poly.pdbx_strand_id
1 'polypeptide(L)'
;MNKFDPDSSALMMAIIDAERKHPKQEELPTVRFPAWKQPQIKFNGQAGVAVGWTRSYGLVQFVDSGGEQRLEWVAAGLIKRVWKLE
;
A
#
# COMPACT_ATOMS: atom_id res chain seq x y z
N MET A 1 12.08 -23.02 0.51
CA MET A 1 10.78 -22.66 1.12
C MET A 1 11.08 -21.79 2.33
N ASN A 2 11.31 -20.49 2.14
CA ASN A 2 11.55 -19.57 3.26
C ASN A 2 10.21 -19.00 3.71
N LYS A 3 9.70 -19.56 4.81
CA LYS A 3 8.60 -19.00 5.59
C LYS A 3 9.24 -18.06 6.61
N PHE A 4 8.70 -16.85 6.74
CA PHE A 4 9.10 -15.80 7.68
C PHE A 4 10.33 -14.96 7.29
N ASP A 5 10.15 -14.12 6.26
CA ASP A 5 10.78 -12.80 6.28
C ASP A 5 10.10 -11.95 7.37
N PRO A 6 10.81 -11.51 8.42
CA PRO A 6 10.24 -10.70 9.50
C PRO A 6 9.62 -9.38 9.00
N ASP A 7 10.18 -8.80 7.93
CA ASP A 7 9.61 -7.67 7.19
C ASP A 7 8.25 -7.98 6.56
N SER A 8 8.05 -9.22 6.10
CA SER A 8 6.78 -9.64 5.49
C SER A 8 5.67 -9.82 6.53
N SER A 9 5.99 -10.35 7.71
CA SER A 9 5.03 -10.45 8.82
C SER A 9 4.65 -9.09 9.40
N ALA A 10 5.60 -8.17 9.54
CA ALA A 10 5.34 -6.81 10.03
C ALA A 10 4.48 -6.04 9.03
N LEU A 11 4.80 -6.10 7.74
CA LEU A 11 3.99 -5.52 6.68
C LEU A 11 2.59 -6.13 6.65
N MET A 12 2.46 -7.44 6.82
CA MET A 12 1.16 -8.11 6.82
C MET A 12 0.30 -7.71 8.03
N MET A 13 0.89 -7.58 9.22
CA MET A 13 0.21 -7.04 10.40
C MET A 13 -0.21 -5.57 10.19
N ALA A 14 0.66 -4.75 9.62
CA ALA A 14 0.35 -3.35 9.30
C ALA A 14 -0.80 -3.23 8.27
N ILE A 15 -0.85 -4.12 7.27
CA ILE A 15 -1.96 -4.18 6.31
C ILE A 15 -3.27 -4.58 7.01
N ILE A 16 -3.24 -5.57 7.91
CA ILE A 16 -4.43 -5.99 8.66
C ILE A 16 -4.94 -4.85 9.56
N ASP A 17 -4.05 -4.12 10.24
CA ASP A 17 -4.41 -2.97 11.06
C ASP A 17 -4.98 -1.82 10.21
N ALA A 18 -4.38 -1.57 9.05
CA ALA A 18 -4.87 -0.56 8.12
C ALA A 18 -6.24 -0.93 7.52
N GLU A 19 -6.49 -2.20 7.19
CA GLU A 19 -7.81 -2.67 6.73
C GLU A 19 -8.91 -2.39 7.77
N ARG A 20 -8.61 -2.50 9.08
CA ARG A 20 -9.57 -2.13 10.14
C ARG A 20 -9.88 -0.63 10.17
N LYS A 21 -8.91 0.19 9.78
CA LYS A 21 -9.02 1.67 9.70
C LYS A 21 -9.47 2.16 8.32
N HIS A 22 -9.94 1.27 7.43
CA HIS A 22 -10.40 1.67 6.11
C HIS A 22 -11.55 2.70 6.25
N PRO A 23 -11.46 3.87 5.58
CA PRO A 23 -12.44 4.95 5.74
C PRO A 23 -13.85 4.55 5.26
N LYS A 24 -13.97 3.45 4.51
CA LYS A 24 -15.22 2.93 3.96
C LYS A 24 -15.28 1.40 4.06
N GLN A 25 -15.59 0.87 5.24
CA GLN A 25 -15.51 -0.57 5.53
C GLN A 25 -16.43 -1.45 4.65
N GLU A 26 -17.47 -0.87 4.05
CA GLU A 26 -18.37 -1.53 3.07
C GLU A 26 -17.67 -1.94 1.75
N GLU A 27 -16.50 -1.38 1.43
CA GLU A 27 -15.76 -1.70 0.19
C GLU A 27 -14.77 -2.87 0.34
N LEU A 28 -14.84 -3.59 1.46
CA LEU A 28 -14.16 -4.87 1.62
C LEU A 28 -14.77 -5.92 0.67
N PRO A 29 -13.96 -6.84 0.11
CA PRO A 29 -12.58 -7.14 0.49
C PRO A 29 -11.52 -6.32 -0.26
N THR A 30 -10.44 -5.99 0.45
CA THR A 30 -9.22 -5.42 -0.14
C THR A 30 -8.48 -6.48 -0.96
N VAL A 31 -8.15 -6.13 -2.20
CA VAL A 31 -7.28 -6.94 -3.05
C VAL A 31 -5.83 -6.54 -2.81
N ARG A 32 -5.00 -7.50 -2.40
CA ARG A 32 -3.58 -7.25 -2.11
C ARG A 32 -2.72 -7.53 -3.34
N PHE A 33 -1.69 -6.72 -3.55
CA PHE A 33 -0.66 -7.04 -4.52
C PHE A 33 0.36 -7.99 -3.89
N PRO A 34 0.82 -9.03 -4.61
CA PRO A 34 1.92 -9.85 -4.11
C PRO A 34 3.18 -8.97 -4.01
N ALA A 35 4.04 -9.25 -3.03
CA ALA A 35 5.21 -8.42 -2.69
C ALA A 35 6.09 -8.09 -3.93
N TRP A 36 6.23 -9.04 -4.86
CA TRP A 36 7.02 -8.90 -6.08
C TRP A 36 6.27 -8.25 -7.27
N LYS A 37 5.00 -7.84 -7.11
CA LYS A 37 4.20 -7.14 -8.14
C LYS A 37 3.53 -5.87 -7.64
N GLN A 38 4.04 -5.27 -6.57
CA GLN A 38 3.52 -4.01 -6.07
C GLN A 38 3.83 -2.89 -7.08
N PRO A 39 2.82 -2.21 -7.65
CA PRO A 39 3.07 -1.15 -8.60
C PRO A 39 3.70 0.04 -7.88
N GLN A 40 4.73 0.62 -8.50
CA GLN A 40 5.26 1.92 -8.08
C GLN A 40 4.23 3.01 -8.36
N ILE A 41 4.07 3.90 -7.40
CA ILE A 41 3.10 4.98 -7.47
C ILE A 41 3.72 6.29 -6.97
N LYS A 42 3.06 7.39 -7.34
CA LYS A 42 3.25 8.70 -6.76
C LYS A 42 1.91 9.22 -6.26
N PHE A 43 1.88 9.76 -5.05
CA PHE A 43 0.74 10.49 -4.51
C PHE A 43 1.27 11.71 -3.74
N ASN A 44 0.63 12.86 -3.88
CA ASN A 44 1.05 14.11 -3.24
C ASN A 44 2.56 14.47 -3.41
N GLY A 45 3.16 14.12 -4.55
CA GLY A 45 4.59 14.34 -4.81
C GLY A 45 5.54 13.31 -4.15
N GLN A 46 5.04 12.43 -3.28
CA GLN A 46 5.81 11.35 -2.67
C GLN A 46 5.79 10.10 -3.52
N ALA A 47 6.93 9.41 -3.61
CA ALA A 47 7.03 8.11 -4.25
C ALA A 47 6.74 6.99 -3.24
N GLY A 48 6.05 5.95 -3.69
CA GLY A 48 5.74 4.79 -2.87
C GLY A 48 5.35 3.59 -3.73
N VAL A 49 4.76 2.60 -3.08
CA VAL A 49 4.23 1.39 -3.72
C VAL A 49 2.80 1.15 -3.27
N ALA A 50 1.95 0.65 -4.17
CA ALA A 50 0.62 0.19 -3.75
C ALA A 50 0.73 -1.25 -3.26
N VAL A 51 0.32 -1.50 -2.02
CA VAL A 51 0.34 -2.83 -1.39
C VAL A 51 -1.02 -3.52 -1.51
N GLY A 52 -2.09 -2.75 -1.71
CA GLY A 52 -3.44 -3.26 -1.94
C GLY A 52 -4.38 -2.19 -2.48
N TRP A 53 -5.60 -2.59 -2.80
CA TRP A 53 -6.63 -1.70 -3.33
C TRP A 53 -8.04 -2.22 -3.06
N THR A 54 -8.99 -1.29 -3.02
CA THR A 54 -10.43 -1.49 -3.09
C THR A 54 -10.95 -0.74 -4.32
N ARG A 55 -12.27 -0.78 -4.57
CA ARG A 55 -12.87 -0.09 -5.71
C ARG A 55 -12.53 1.41 -5.74
N SER A 56 -12.50 2.07 -4.59
CA SER A 56 -12.34 3.53 -4.50
C SER A 56 -11.03 3.98 -3.86
N TYR A 57 -10.27 3.09 -3.22
CA TYR A 57 -9.04 3.42 -2.49
C TYR A 57 -7.88 2.49 -2.82
N GLY A 58 -6.66 3.00 -2.74
CA GLY A 58 -5.43 2.22 -2.74
C GLY A 58 -4.76 2.29 -1.37
N LEU A 59 -4.27 1.15 -0.88
CA LEU A 59 -3.40 1.10 0.28
C LEU A 59 -1.96 1.27 -0.20
N VAL A 60 -1.34 2.36 0.24
CA VAL A 60 -0.02 2.77 -0.23
C VAL A 60 0.99 2.69 0.90
N GLN A 61 2.17 2.17 0.59
CA GLN A 61 3.33 2.20 1.46
C GLN A 61 4.33 3.22 0.90
N PHE A 62 4.81 4.12 1.76
CA PHE A 62 5.77 5.16 1.39
C PHE A 62 6.65 5.51 2.58
N VAL A 63 7.74 6.22 2.31
CA VAL A 63 8.59 6.80 3.36
C VAL A 63 8.21 8.26 3.52
N ASP A 64 7.84 8.67 4.73
CA ASP A 64 7.52 10.06 5.01
C ASP A 64 8.77 10.94 5.08
N SER A 65 8.58 12.26 5.23
CA SER A 65 9.70 13.21 5.32
C SER A 65 10.58 13.01 6.56
N GLY A 66 10.11 12.26 7.56
CA GLY A 66 10.87 11.86 8.74
C GLY A 66 11.71 10.59 8.54
N GLY A 67 11.61 9.94 7.39
CA GLY A 67 12.31 8.70 7.10
C GLY A 67 11.58 7.45 7.61
N GLU A 68 10.36 7.59 8.14
CA GLU A 68 9.59 6.45 8.65
C GLU A 68 8.74 5.82 7.55
N GLN A 69 8.63 4.49 7.57
CA GLN A 69 7.68 3.80 6.70
C GLN A 69 6.26 4.01 7.18
N ARG A 70 5.43 4.55 6.30
CA ARG A 70 4.00 4.79 6.51
C ARG A 70 3.17 3.96 5.56
N LEU A 71 1.96 3.67 6.00
CA LEU A 71 0.98 2.87 5.28
C LEU A 71 -0.38 3.55 5.41
N GLU A 72 -0.94 3.99 4.28
CA GLU A 72 -2.12 4.86 4.28
C GLU A 72 -3.11 4.50 3.17
N TRP A 73 -4.40 4.72 3.44
CA TRP A 73 -5.45 4.64 2.43
C TRP A 73 -5.58 5.95 1.68
N VAL A 74 -5.34 5.90 0.38
CA VAL A 74 -5.44 7.07 -0.50
C VAL A 74 -6.53 6.82 -1.53
N ALA A 75 -7.36 7.83 -1.81
CA ALA A 75 -8.39 7.72 -2.84
C ALA A 75 -7.73 7.38 -4.18
N ALA A 76 -8.27 6.39 -4.89
CA ALA A 76 -7.66 5.83 -6.10
C ALA A 76 -7.41 6.91 -7.18
N GLY A 77 -8.27 7.93 -7.27
CA GLY A 77 -8.11 9.06 -8.20
C GLY A 77 -6.93 9.98 -7.90
N LEU A 78 -6.35 9.91 -6.69
CA LEU A 78 -5.16 10.69 -6.30
C LEU A 78 -3.86 9.91 -6.50
N ILE A 79 -3.95 8.60 -6.77
CA ILE A 79 -2.79 7.73 -6.95
C ILE A 79 -2.39 7.74 -8.43
N LYS A 80 -1.16 8.17 -8.71
CA LYS A 80 -0.58 8.10 -10.07
C LYS A 80 0.36 6.93 -10.17
N ARG A 81 0.06 5.97 -11.06
CA ARG A 81 0.96 4.84 -11.31
C ARG A 81 2.20 5.33 -12.04
N VAL A 82 3.37 4.98 -11.49
CA VAL A 82 4.66 5.23 -12.13
C VAL A 82 5.01 3.99 -12.94
N TRP A 83 4.96 4.11 -14.26
CA TRP A 83 5.49 3.11 -15.16
C TRP A 83 6.99 3.38 -15.28
N LYS A 84 7.82 2.90 -14.35
CA LYS A 84 9.26 3.10 -14.52
C LYS A 84 9.77 2.12 -15.58
N LEU A 85 10.18 2.66 -16.72
CA LEU A 85 11.24 2.14 -17.58
C LEU A 85 12.14 3.35 -17.90
N GLU A 86 13.11 3.60 -17.02
CA GLU A 86 14.39 4.25 -17.34
C GLU A 86 15.47 3.50 -16.58
#